data_AF-A0A3C0GHU0-F1
#
_entry.id   AF-A0A3C0GHU0-F1
#
_cell.length_a   1.000
_cell.length_b   1.000
_cell.length_c   1.000
_cell.angle_alpha   90.00
_cell.angle_beta   90.00
_cell.angle_gamma   90.00
#
_symmetry.space_group_name_H-M   'P 1'
#
loop_
_entity.id
_entity.type
_entity.pdbx_description
1 polymer ?
#
loop_
_entity_poly.entity_id
_entity_poly.type
_entity_poly.pdbx_seq_one_letter_code
_entity_poly.pdbx_strand_id
1 'polypeptide(L)' 'FRTLGVPNLGISSFEKIFLHYGYTKMDSYYFPGKKLDAYWYAPPSPEYPRIFISELRVQDLSSKAQRIIS' A
#
# COMPACT_ATOMS: atom_id res chain seq x y z
N PHE A 1 -2.30 -5.04 -4.84
CA PHE A 1 -0.91 -5.23 -4.42
C PHE A 1 -0.81 -5.26 -2.90
N ARG A 2 0.17 -5.99 -2.36
CA ARG A 2 0.48 -6.03 -0.92
C ARG A 2 1.95 -5.64 -0.74
N THR A 3 2.19 -4.76 0.22
CA THR A 3 3.48 -4.12 0.48
C THR A 3 3.83 -4.21 1.97
N LEU A 4 5.09 -3.92 2.31
CA LEU A 4 5.59 -3.92 3.69
C LEU A 4 5.93 -2.50 4.08
N GLY A 5 5.49 -2.05 5.25
CA GLY A 5 5.76 -0.72 5.78
C GLY A 5 7.18 -0.57 6.29
N VAL A 6 8.13 -0.72 5.38
CA VAL A 6 9.56 -0.52 5.56
C VAL A 6 10.08 0.34 4.40
N PRO A 7 11.23 1.03 4.57
CA PRO A 7 11.77 1.89 3.52
C PRO A 7 11.87 1.17 2.16
N ASN A 8 11.47 1.86 1.10
CA ASN A 8 11.53 1.40 -0.30
C ASN A 8 10.62 0.20 -0.68
N LEU A 9 9.84 -0.36 0.25
CA LEU A 9 8.94 -1.51 -0.01
C LEU A 9 7.47 -1.26 0.35
N GLY A 10 7.11 -0.03 0.78
CA GLY A 10 5.75 0.38 1.12
C GLY A 10 4.92 0.92 -0.06
N ILE A 11 3.72 1.41 0.24
CA ILE A 11 2.80 2.02 -0.73
C ILE A 11 3.49 3.15 -1.50
N SER A 12 4.27 4.00 -0.81
CA SER A 12 4.95 5.16 -1.42
C SER A 12 5.93 4.79 -2.53
N SER A 13 6.44 3.55 -2.54
CA SER A 13 7.36 3.08 -3.57
C SER A 13 6.60 2.52 -4.77
N PHE A 14 5.54 1.75 -4.51
CA PHE A 14 4.70 1.16 -5.55
C PHE A 14 3.81 2.18 -6.26
N GLU A 15 3.25 3.14 -5.52
CA GLU A 15 2.27 4.08 -6.08
C GLU A 15 2.86 4.96 -7.17
N LYS A 16 4.18 5.23 -7.13
CA LYS A 16 4.89 6.00 -8.15
C LYS A 16 4.69 5.46 -9.57
N ILE A 17 4.62 4.13 -9.73
CA ILE A 17 4.37 3.49 -11.03
C ILE A 17 2.99 3.89 -11.56
N PHE A 18 1.96 3.76 -10.72
CA PHE A 18 0.58 4.02 -11.13
C PHE A 18 0.33 5.51 -11.33
N LEU A 19 0.85 6.36 -10.44
CA LEU A 19 0.77 7.81 -10.57
C LEU A 19 1.45 8.29 -11.87
N HIS A 20 2.58 7.68 -12.26
CA HIS A 20 3.23 7.97 -13.55
C HIS A 20 2.34 7.65 -14.75
N TYR A 21 1.52 6.59 -14.68
CA TYR A 21 0.54 6.22 -15.71
C TYR A 21 -0.81 6.94 -15.57
N GLY A 22 -0.91 8.00 -14.77
CA GLY A 22 -2.10 8.84 -14.68
C GLY A 22 -3.20 8.30 -13.75
N TYR A 23 -2.90 7.32 -12.90
CA TYR A 23 -3.82 6.94 -11.83
C TYR A 23 -3.89 8.02 -10.75
N THR A 24 -5.07 8.19 -10.15
CA THR A 24 -5.28 9.13 -9.04
C THR A 24 -5.44 8.38 -7.74
N LYS A 25 -4.65 8.74 -6.72
CA LYS A 25 -4.78 8.20 -5.36
C LYS A 25 -6.08 8.69 -4.72
N MET A 26 -6.86 7.77 -4.17
CA MET A 26 -8.18 8.04 -3.60
C MET A 26 -8.16 7.79 -2.08
N ASP A 27 -9.25 7.26 -1.54
CA ASP A 27 -9.48 7.13 -0.10
C ASP A 27 -8.43 6.26 0.61
N SER A 28 -8.13 6.65 1.84
CA SER A 28 -7.37 5.84 2.79
C SER A 28 -8.27 4.86 3.52
N TYR A 29 -7.81 3.62 3.67
CA TYR A 29 -8.43 2.61 4.52
C TYR A 29 -7.47 2.16 5.60
N TYR A 30 -7.99 1.97 6.81
CA TYR A 30 -7.28 1.39 7.94
C TYR A 30 -7.98 0.12 8.40
N PHE A 31 -7.24 -0.99 8.47
CA PHE A 31 -7.74 -2.28 8.91
C PHE A 31 -7.08 -2.66 10.24
N PRO A 32 -7.63 -2.23 11.40
CA PRO A 32 -6.99 -2.39 12.71
C PRO A 32 -6.73 -3.86 13.05
N GLY A 33 -7.71 -4.74 12.84
CA GLY A 33 -7.56 -6.17 13.14
C GLY A 33 -6.49 -6.88 12.32
N LYS A 34 -6.10 -6.32 11.16
CA LYS A 34 -5.05 -6.86 10.29
C LYS A 34 -3.75 -6.06 10.32
N LYS A 35 -3.72 -4.91 11.01
CA LYS A 35 -2.59 -3.97 11.05
C LYS A 35 -2.16 -3.52 9.64
N LEU A 36 -3.13 -3.16 8.80
CA LEU A 36 -2.90 -2.71 7.43
C LEU A 36 -3.41 -1.28 7.22
N ASP A 37 -2.62 -0.49 6.50
CA ASP A 37 -3.09 0.71 5.79
C ASP A 37 -3.28 0.37 4.32
N ALA A 38 -4.19 1.06 3.62
CA ALA A 38 -4.38 0.86 2.19
C ALA A 38 -4.93 2.10 1.50
N TYR A 39 -4.76 2.13 0.19
CA TYR A 39 -5.41 3.08 -0.71
C TYR A 39 -5.93 2.36 -1.94
N TRP A 40 -6.97 2.91 -2.54
CA TRP A 40 -7.35 2.59 -3.91
C TRP A 40 -6.97 3.72 -4.85
N TYR A 41 -6.78 3.39 -6.13
CA TYR A 41 -6.37 4.33 -7.16
C TYR A 41 -7.34 4.23 -8.33
N ALA A 42 -7.88 5.37 -8.73
CA ALA A 42 -8.78 5.49 -9.86
C ALA A 42 -7.99 5.47 -11.18
N PRO A 43 -8.42 4.69 -12.18
CA PRO A 43 -7.77 4.66 -13.47
C PRO A 43 -8.02 5.97 -14.26
N PRO A 44 -7.13 6.34 -15.19
CA PRO A 44 -7.32 7.49 -16.08
C PRO A 44 -8.45 7.29 -17.11
N SER A 45 -8.90 6.04 -17.31
CA SER A 45 -9.91 5.67 -18.30
C SER A 45 -10.70 4.44 -17.84
N PRO A 46 -12.00 4.31 -18.15
CA PRO A 46 -12.87 3.26 -17.60
C PRO A 46 -12.51 1.83 -18.05
N GLU A 47 -11.74 1.65 -19.13
CA GLU A 47 -11.25 0.35 -19.57
C GLU A 47 -10.13 -0.24 -18.69
N TYR A 48 -9.46 0.60 -17.89
CA TYR A 48 -8.40 0.14 -17.00
C TYR A 48 -8.95 -0.22 -15.61
N PRO A 49 -8.36 -1.22 -14.92
CA PRO A 49 -8.83 -1.63 -13.62
C PRO A 49 -8.49 -0.59 -12.56
N ARG A 50 -9.33 -0.52 -11.51
CA ARG A 50 -8.96 0.14 -10.25
C ARG A 50 -7.82 -0.64 -9.60
N ILE A 51 -6.90 0.07 -8.98
CA ILE A 51 -5.78 -0.54 -8.27
C ILE A 51 -6.01 -0.39 -6.77
N PHE A 52 -5.77 -1.47 -6.01
CA PHE A 52 -5.80 -1.45 -4.55
C PHE A 52 -4.43 -1.84 -4.01
N ILE A 53 -3.83 -1.01 -3.16
CA ILE A 53 -2.50 -1.25 -2.57
C ILE A 53 -2.64 -1.18 -1.04
N SER A 54 -2.25 -2.26 -0.36
CA SER A 54 -2.18 -2.32 1.09
C SER A 54 -0.74 -2.43 1.59
N GLU A 55 -0.47 -1.90 2.78
CA GLU A 55 0.81 -1.92 3.47
C GLU A 55 0.67 -2.50 4.86
N LEU A 56 1.50 -3.48 5.19
CA LEU A 56 1.63 -4.01 6.53
C LEU A 56 2.34 -3.00 7.43
N ARG A 57 1.68 -2.58 8.50
CA ARG A 57 2.24 -1.69 9.52
C ARG A 57 3.23 -2.47 10.39
N VAL A 58 4.47 -2.62 9.91
CA VAL A 58 5.50 -3.47 10.53
C VAL A 58 5.78 -3.03 11.97
N GLN A 59 5.75 -1.73 12.25
CA GLN A 59 5.93 -1.15 13.59
C GLN A 59 4.89 -1.63 14.62
N ASP A 60 3.72 -2.08 14.18
CA ASP A 60 2.67 -2.58 15.06
C ASP A 60 2.79 -4.09 15.32
N LEU A 61 3.76 -4.78 14.71
CA LEU A 61 4.00 -6.21 14.90
C LEU A 61 4.84 -6.49 16.15
N SER A 62 5.00 -7.76 16.52
CA SER A 62 5.92 -8.13 17.60
C SER A 62 7.37 -7.86 17.22
N SER A 63 8.23 -7.60 18.20
CA SER A 63 9.66 -7.35 17.95
C SER A 63 10.35 -8.50 17.20
N LYS A 64 9.89 -9.75 17.42
CA LYS A 64 10.38 -10.92 16.67
C LYS A 64 10.02 -10.82 15.19
N ALA A 65 8.79 -10.45 14.85
CA ALA A 65 8.36 -10.30 13.46
C ALA A 65 9.04 -9.10 12.79
N GLN A 66 9.15 -7.97 13.50
CA GLN A 66 9.86 -6.79 13.01
C GLN A 66 11.29 -7.14 12.58
N ARG A 67 12.04 -7.86 13.44
CA ARG A 67 13.40 -8.34 13.15
C ARG A 67 13.53 -9.35 12.01
N ILE A 68 12.46 -10.07 11.65
CA ILE A 68 12.48 -11.00 10.51
C ILE A 68 12.28 -10.24 9.19
N ILE A 69 11.54 -9.13 9.25
CA ILE A 69 11.18 -8.31 8.08
C ILE A 69 12.24 -7.25 7.77
N SER A 70 12.99 -6.79 8.78
CA SER A 70 14.07 -5.79 8.65
C SER A 70 15.41 -6.43 8.30
#